data_AF-A0A2E1C211-F1
#
_entry.id   AF-A0A2E1C211-F1
#
_cell.length_a   1.000
_cell.length_b   1.000
_cell.length_c   1.000
_cell.angle_alpha   90.00
_cell.angle_beta   90.00
_cell.angle_gamma   90.00
#
_symmetry.space_group_name_H-M   'P 1'
#
loop_
_entity.id
_entity.type
_entity.pdbx_description
1 polymer ?
#
loop_
_entity_poly.entity_id
_entity_poly.type
_entity_poly.pdbx_seq_one_letter_code
_entity_poly.pdbx_strand_id
1 'polypeptide(L)'
;LFFETTNIVPFSHWITPDIETKRFDTRFFAAEMPKDQTTLHDGNELTNSLWITPKEAIKKAWNGEIKMILPTSKNLEQTFDFDSINELISFYKNKGSSEIKSILPKFKKVDGRWEGRLPDDEGYEDF
;
A
#
# COMPACT_ATOMS: atom_id res chain seq x y z
N LEU A 1 -4.21 2.72 -21.11
CA LEU A 1 -4.24 1.55 -20.20
C LEU A 1 -5.69 1.08 -20.14
N PHE A 2 -5.99 -0.18 -20.47
CA PHE A 2 -7.33 -0.73 -20.31
C PHE A 2 -7.29 -1.77 -19.20
N PHE A 3 -8.09 -1.56 -18.15
CA PHE A 3 -8.35 -2.55 -17.11
C PHE A 3 -9.83 -2.89 -17.15
N GLU A 4 -10.14 -4.17 -17.23
CA GLU A 4 -11.48 -4.66 -16.89
C GLU A 4 -11.58 -4.78 -15.38
N THR A 5 -12.74 -4.43 -14.82
CA THR A 5 -12.98 -4.51 -13.36
C THR A 5 -12.87 -5.94 -12.82
N THR A 6 -12.93 -6.94 -13.71
CA THR A 6 -12.71 -8.37 -13.42
C THR A 6 -11.25 -8.74 -13.11
N ASN A 7 -10.30 -7.87 -13.50
CA ASN A 7 -8.86 -8.08 -13.33
C ASN A 7 -8.26 -7.24 -12.18
N ILE A 8 -9.14 -6.65 -11.35
CA ILE A 8 -8.76 -5.85 -10.20
C ILE A 8 -9.27 -6.56 -8.93
N VAL A 9 -8.46 -6.57 -7.87
CA VAL A 9 -8.83 -7.14 -6.58
C VAL A 9 -8.70 -6.11 -5.46
N PRO A 10 -9.61 -6.09 -4.47
CA PRO A 10 -9.40 -5.33 -3.24
C PRO A 10 -8.11 -5.79 -2.57
N PHE A 11 -7.26 -4.86 -2.14
CA PHE A 11 -5.94 -5.19 -1.61
C PHE A 11 -5.78 -4.74 -0.15
N SER A 12 -6.00 -3.46 0.12
CA SER A 12 -5.94 -2.91 1.47
C SER A 12 -6.83 -1.67 1.60
N HIS A 13 -7.07 -1.24 2.83
CA HIS A 13 -7.91 -0.08 3.12
C HIS A 13 -7.25 0.71 4.24
N TRP A 14 -6.80 1.93 3.94
CA TRP A 14 -6.07 2.78 4.87
C TRP A 14 -6.85 4.05 5.19
N ILE A 15 -6.93 4.38 6.48
CA ILE A 15 -7.51 5.63 6.95
C ILE A 15 -6.38 6.47 7.53
N THR A 16 -6.29 7.72 7.09
CA THR A 16 -5.26 8.64 7.58
C THR A 16 -5.48 8.91 9.08
N PRO A 17 -4.42 8.89 9.92
CA PRO A 17 -4.53 9.12 11.37
C PRO A 17 -5.23 10.44 11.72
N ASP A 18 -5.86 10.49 12.90
CA ASP A 18 -6.57 11.69 13.37
C ASP A 18 -5.63 12.89 13.65
N ILE A 19 -4.34 12.64 13.85
CA ILE A 19 -3.34 13.69 14.07
C ILE A 19 -3.03 14.53 12.82
N GLU A 20 -3.39 14.02 11.63
CA GLU A 20 -3.13 14.70 10.37
C GLU A 20 -4.27 15.66 10.01
N THR A 21 -3.91 16.85 9.55
CA THR A 21 -4.90 17.88 9.18
C THR A 21 -5.69 17.51 7.91
N LYS A 22 -5.04 16.87 6.95
CA LYS A 22 -5.65 16.34 5.74
C LYS A 22 -5.78 14.84 5.86
N ARG A 23 -7.01 14.33 5.73
CA ARG A 23 -7.32 12.93 5.94
C ARG A 23 -8.02 12.33 4.74
N PHE A 24 -7.64 11.09 4.45
CA PHE A 24 -8.21 10.28 3.39
C PHE A 24 -8.61 8.92 3.95
N ASP A 25 -9.72 8.41 3.42
CA ASP A 25 -10.16 7.03 3.51
C ASP A 25 -9.84 6.40 2.14
N THR A 26 -8.73 5.68 2.06
CA THR A 26 -8.13 5.22 0.80
C THR A 26 -8.23 3.71 0.67
N ARG A 27 -8.94 3.25 -0.36
CA ARG A 27 -8.96 1.84 -0.77
C ARG A 27 -7.91 1.60 -1.84
N PHE A 28 -7.07 0.60 -1.60
CA PHE A 28 -6.07 0.12 -2.55
C PHE A 28 -6.56 -1.13 -3.25
N PHE A 29 -6.13 -1.26 -4.49
CA PHE A 29 -6.44 -2.38 -5.35
C PHE A 29 -5.17 -2.89 -6.01
N ALA A 30 -5.13 -4.18 -6.32
CA ALA A 30 -4.07 -4.79 -7.10
C ALA A 30 -4.62 -5.28 -8.45
N ALA A 31 -3.80 -5.19 -9.49
CA ALA A 31 -4.12 -5.66 -10.83
C ALA A 31 -2.84 -6.14 -11.51
N GLU A 32 -2.95 -7.21 -12.31
CA GLU A 32 -1.88 -7.61 -13.21
C GLU A 32 -1.87 -6.66 -14.42
N MET A 33 -0.71 -6.15 -14.80
CA MET A 33 -0.60 -5.35 -16.02
C MET A 33 -0.74 -6.27 -17.24
N PRO A 34 -1.70 -6.03 -18.15
CA PRO A 34 -1.81 -6.80 -19.38
C PRO A 34 -0.53 -6.74 -20.19
N LYS A 35 -0.21 -7.86 -20.86
CA LYS A 35 0.92 -7.93 -21.79
C LYS A 35 0.82 -6.84 -22.85
N ASP A 36 1.99 -6.37 -23.29
CA ASP A 36 2.15 -5.40 -24.38
C ASP A 36 1.58 -3.99 -24.13
N GLN A 37 1.25 -3.65 -22.87
CA GLN A 37 0.92 -2.26 -22.52
C GLN A 37 2.17 -1.40 -22.31
N THR A 38 2.19 -0.24 -22.96
CA THR A 38 3.22 0.79 -22.74
C THR A 38 2.77 1.77 -21.67
N THR A 39 3.59 1.98 -20.65
CA THR A 39 3.36 2.98 -19.59
C THR A 39 3.77 4.37 -20.06
N LEU A 40 2.87 5.35 -19.96
CA LEU A 40 3.14 6.76 -20.22
C LEU A 40 2.64 7.59 -19.04
N HIS A 41 3.41 8.59 -18.63
CA HIS A 41 2.98 9.59 -17.67
C HIS A 41 2.47 10.84 -18.41
N ASP A 42 1.65 11.65 -17.74
CA ASP A 42 1.04 12.86 -18.29
C ASP A 42 2.05 14.02 -18.48
N GLY A 43 3.21 13.92 -17.84
CA GLY A 43 4.28 14.93 -17.88
C GLY A 43 4.06 16.11 -16.93
N ASN A 44 2.99 16.09 -16.13
CA ASN A 44 2.64 17.18 -15.21
C ASN A 44 2.61 16.68 -13.76
N GLU A 45 1.68 15.78 -13.43
CA GLU A 45 1.54 15.26 -12.07
C GLU A 45 2.58 14.17 -11.77
N LEU A 46 2.89 13.34 -12.78
CA LEU A 46 3.89 12.29 -12.69
C LEU A 46 5.06 12.60 -13.63
N THR A 47 6.25 12.81 -13.07
CA THR A 47 7.47 13.12 -13.84
C THR A 47 8.35 11.91 -14.10
N ASN A 48 8.24 10.86 -13.28
CA ASN A 48 9.10 9.68 -13.33
C ASN A 48 8.29 8.41 -13.03
N SER A 49 8.64 7.31 -13.69
CA SER A 49 8.05 5.98 -13.46
C SER A 49 9.11 4.90 -13.62
N LEU A 50 8.92 3.80 -12.91
CA LEU A 50 9.94 2.78 -12.70
C LEU A 50 9.25 1.44 -12.45
N TRP A 51 9.66 0.40 -13.19
CA TRP A 51 9.35 -0.99 -12.87
C TRP A 51 10.41 -1.54 -11.92
N ILE A 52 10.00 -1.92 -10.71
CA ILE A 52 10.90 -2.39 -9.65
C ILE A 52 10.20 -3.48 -8.83
N THR A 53 10.98 -4.39 -8.26
CA THR A 53 10.43 -5.39 -7.33
C THR A 53 10.07 -4.72 -6.00
N PRO A 54 9.04 -5.21 -5.29
CA PRO A 54 8.67 -4.69 -3.98
C PRO A 54 9.83 -4.65 -2.98
N LYS A 55 10.66 -5.70 -2.93
CA LYS A 55 11.82 -5.79 -2.02
C LYS A 55 12.87 -4.72 -2.32
N GLU A 56 13.21 -4.50 -3.59
CA GLU A 56 14.19 -3.46 -3.95
C GLU A 56 13.63 -2.05 -3.75
N ALA A 57 12.33 -1.84 -3.95
CA ALA A 57 11.68 -0.56 -3.68
C ALA A 57 11.76 -0.18 -2.19
N ILE A 58 11.49 -1.14 -1.28
CA ILE A 58 11.64 -0.95 0.17
C ILE A 58 13.09 -0.66 0.55
N LYS A 59 14.04 -1.41 0.02
CA LYS A 59 15.47 -1.19 0.26
C LYS A 59 15.92 0.21 -0.17
N LYS A 60 15.49 0.66 -1.36
CA LYS A 60 15.76 2.02 -1.84
C LYS A 60 15.11 3.08 -0.96
N ALA A 61 13.91 2.83 -0.45
CA ALA A 61 13.25 3.74 0.49
C ALA A 61 14.02 3.85 1.80
N TRP A 62 14.48 2.74 2.37
CA TRP A 62 15.33 2.73 3.58
C TRP A 62 16.66 3.45 3.38
N ASN A 63 17.25 3.37 2.20
CA ASN A 63 18.46 4.10 1.84
C ASN A 63 18.21 5.59 1.55
N GLY A 64 16.96 6.06 1.57
CA GLY A 64 16.58 7.43 1.25
C GLY A 64 16.62 7.78 -0.25
N GLU A 65 16.74 6.78 -1.13
CA GLU A 65 16.78 6.97 -2.59
C GLU A 65 15.39 7.24 -3.18
N ILE A 66 14.33 6.71 -2.55
CA ILE A 66 12.93 6.91 -2.96
C ILE A 66 12.12 7.31 -1.72
N LYS A 67 11.34 8.41 -1.83
CA LYS A 67 10.40 8.77 -0.77
C LYS A 67 9.22 7.82 -0.78
N MET A 68 8.88 7.26 0.37
CA MET A 68 7.78 6.30 0.50
C MET A 68 7.00 6.58 1.78
N ILE A 69 5.69 6.72 1.65
CA ILE A 69 4.79 6.86 2.79
C ILE A 69 4.42 5.49 3.35
N LEU A 70 4.01 5.46 4.62
CA LEU A 70 3.71 4.22 5.36
C LEU A 70 2.70 3.29 4.65
N PRO A 71 1.56 3.77 4.11
CA PRO A 71 0.65 2.88 3.39
C PRO A 71 1.31 2.21 2.17
N THR A 72 2.15 2.95 1.43
CA THR A 72 2.86 2.42 0.27
C THR A 72 3.87 1.34 0.68
N SER A 73 4.68 1.60 1.71
CA SER A 73 5.68 0.61 2.14
C SER A 73 5.02 -0.66 2.69
N LYS A 74 3.97 -0.51 3.51
CA LYS A 74 3.25 -1.66 4.07
C LYS A 74 2.53 -2.47 3.00
N ASN A 75 1.95 -1.81 2.00
CA ASN A 75 1.37 -2.49 0.84
C ASN A 75 2.41 -3.28 0.04
N LEU A 76 3.65 -2.79 -0.10
CA LEU A 76 4.73 -3.55 -0.76
C LEU A 76 5.22 -4.72 0.11
N GLU A 77 5.35 -4.54 1.42
CA GLU A 77 5.71 -5.63 2.35
C GLU A 77 4.67 -6.76 2.32
N GLN A 78 3.37 -6.42 2.23
CA GLN A 78 2.29 -7.41 2.10
C GLN A 78 2.43 -8.31 0.87
N THR A 79 3.16 -7.89 -0.18
CA THR A 79 3.37 -8.75 -1.35
C THR A 79 4.50 -9.76 -1.14
N PHE A 80 5.26 -9.69 -0.03
CA PHE A 80 6.43 -10.55 0.18
C PHE A 80 6.07 -12.00 0.45
N ASP A 81 4.83 -12.25 0.89
CA ASP A 81 4.31 -13.58 1.19
C ASP A 81 3.82 -14.33 -0.06
N PHE A 82 3.95 -13.73 -1.26
CA PHE A 82 3.51 -14.32 -2.52
C PHE A 82 4.69 -14.48 -3.48
N ASP A 83 4.76 -15.62 -4.15
CA ASP A 83 5.82 -15.93 -5.12
C ASP A 83 5.46 -15.43 -6.54
N SER A 84 4.19 -15.11 -6.79
CA SER A 84 3.73 -14.63 -8.10
C SER A 84 2.52 -13.70 -8.02
N ILE A 85 2.32 -12.91 -9.09
CA ILE A 85 1.13 -12.06 -9.23
C ILE A 85 -0.16 -12.88 -9.27
N ASN A 86 -0.14 -14.07 -9.90
CA ASN A 86 -1.31 -14.95 -9.99
C ASN A 86 -1.76 -15.45 -8.62
N GLU A 87 -0.81 -15.79 -7.76
CA GLU A 87 -1.07 -16.23 -6.38
C GLU A 87 -1.69 -15.09 -5.56
N LEU A 88 -1.09 -13.90 -5.61
CA LEU A 88 -1.61 -12.71 -4.94
C LEU A 88 -3.05 -12.40 -5.40
N ILE A 89 -3.28 -12.31 -6.70
CA ILE A 89 -4.60 -12.01 -7.25
C ILE A 89 -5.62 -13.08 -6.84
N SER A 90 -5.25 -14.37 -6.91
CA SER A 90 -6.15 -15.46 -6.51
C SER A 90 -6.50 -15.43 -5.02
N PHE A 91 -5.51 -15.14 -4.16
CA PHE A 91 -5.72 -14.99 -2.72
C PHE A 91 -6.73 -13.88 -2.42
N TYR A 92 -6.54 -12.68 -2.97
CA TYR A 92 -7.43 -11.55 -2.72
C TYR A 92 -8.80 -11.68 -3.40
N LYS A 93 -8.90 -12.40 -4.53
CA LYS A 93 -10.21 -12.80 -5.10
C LYS A 93 -10.99 -13.67 -4.13
N ASN A 94 -10.36 -14.69 -3.56
CA ASN A 94 -11.01 -15.62 -2.64
C ASN A 94 -11.37 -14.97 -1.30
N LYS A 95 -10.51 -14.10 -0.79
CA LYS A 95 -10.73 -13.33 0.44
C LYS A 95 -11.95 -12.39 0.34
N GLY A 96 -12.15 -11.78 -0.83
CA GLY A 96 -13.27 -10.87 -1.08
C GLY A 96 -13.16 -9.54 -0.33
N SER A 97 -13.96 -8.55 -0.73
CA SER A 97 -13.88 -7.18 -0.21
C SER A 97 -14.32 -7.04 1.25
N SER A 98 -15.22 -7.89 1.73
CA SER A 98 -15.76 -7.83 3.10
C SER A 98 -14.73 -8.20 4.17
N GLU A 99 -13.69 -8.93 3.79
CA GLU A 99 -12.62 -9.32 4.70
C GLU A 99 -11.46 -8.30 4.77
N ILE A 100 -11.44 -7.29 3.88
CA ILE A 100 -10.43 -6.23 3.92
C ILE A 100 -10.87 -5.18 4.94
N LYS A 101 -10.36 -5.33 6.17
CA LYS A 101 -10.58 -4.37 7.25
C LYS A 101 -9.78 -3.10 7.01
N SER A 102 -10.30 -1.97 7.50
CA SER A 102 -9.58 -0.71 7.48
C SER A 102 -8.40 -0.72 8.45
N ILE A 103 -7.32 -0.07 8.04
CA ILE A 103 -6.10 0.14 8.79
C ILE A 103 -6.06 1.61 9.16
N LEU A 104 -6.29 1.92 10.44
CA LEU A 104 -6.14 3.26 11.00
C LEU A 104 -4.90 3.27 11.90
N PRO A 105 -3.76 3.81 11.46
CA PRO A 105 -2.61 3.93 12.35
C PRO A 105 -2.89 4.96 13.44
N LYS A 106 -2.46 4.67 14.66
CA LYS A 106 -2.44 5.64 15.76
C LYS A 106 -1.02 6.14 15.98
N PHE A 107 -0.87 7.42 16.27
CA PHE A 107 0.42 8.04 16.55
C PHE A 107 0.35 8.93 17.78
N LYS A 108 1.37 8.86 18.63
CA LYS A 108 1.50 9.66 19.84
C LYS A 108 2.93 10.14 20.00
N LYS A 109 3.09 11.32 20.57
CA LYS A 109 4.40 11.85 20.93
C LYS A 109 4.70 11.51 22.39
N VAL A 110 5.72 10.68 22.62
CA VAL A 110 6.19 10.24 23.94
C VAL A 110 7.65 10.68 24.08
N ASP A 111 7.97 11.43 25.13
CA ASP A 111 9.32 11.98 25.39
C ASP A 111 9.98 12.64 24.17
N GLY A 112 9.17 13.38 23.40
CA GLY A 112 9.62 14.10 22.20
C GLY A 112 9.74 13.24 20.94
N ARG A 113 9.55 11.93 21.02
CA ARG A 113 9.62 10.98 19.90
C ARG A 113 8.21 10.59 19.44
N TRP A 114 8.07 10.35 18.13
CA TRP A 114 6.84 9.80 17.59
C TRP A 114 6.86 8.28 17.75
N GLU A 115 5.81 7.77 18.38
CA GLU A 115 5.49 6.35 18.42
C GLU A 115 4.24 6.10 17.58
N GLY A 116 4.22 4.99 16.86
CA GLY A 116 3.08 4.56 16.06
C GLY A 116 2.65 3.14 16.42
N ARG A 117 1.37 2.84 16.23
CA ARG A 117 0.79 1.49 16.30
C ARG A 117 -0.15 1.27 15.13
N LEU A 118 -0.06 0.09 14.53
CA LEU A 118 -1.03 -0.46 13.59
C LEU A 118 -2.06 -1.32 14.33
N PRO A 119 -3.24 -1.61 13.75
CA PRO A 119 -4.29 -2.38 14.41
C PRO A 119 -3.87 -3.75 14.96
N ASP A 120 -2.92 -4.41 14.30
CA ASP A 120 -2.41 -5.72 14.71
C ASP A 120 -1.23 -5.64 15.72
N ASP A 121 -0.76 -4.44 16.05
CA ASP A 121 0.31 -4.26 17.03
C ASP A 121 -0.22 -4.39 18.46
N GLU A 122 0.60 -4.94 19.36
CA GLU A 122 0.27 -5.04 20.78
C GLU A 122 0.02 -3.65 21.40
N GLY A 123 -1.07 -3.55 22.18
CA GLY A 123 -1.46 -2.32 22.86
C GLY A 123 -2.13 -1.28 21.97
N TYR A 124 -2.48 -1.61 20.71
CA TYR A 124 -3.12 -0.66 19.78
C TYR A 124 -4.41 -0.04 20.32
N GLU A 125 -5.28 -0.82 20.98
CA GLU A 125 -6.57 -0.31 21.48
C GLU A 125 -6.39 0.80 22.53
N ASP A 126 -5.41 0.64 23.42
CA ASP A 126 -5.13 1.56 24.54
C ASP A 126 -4.11 2.67 24.20
N PHE A 127 -3.60 2.72 22.96
CA PHE A 127 -2.53 3.62 22.53
C PHE A 127 -2.96 5.08 22.37
#